data_AF-A0A2D4JSG9-F1
#
_entry.id   AF-A0A2D4JSG9-F1
#
_cell.length_a   1.000
_cell.length_b   1.000
_cell.length_c   1.000
_cell.angle_alpha   90.00
_cell.angle_beta   90.00
_cell.angle_gamma   90.00
#
_symmetry.space_group_name_H-M   'P 1'
#
loop_
_entity.id
_entity.type
_entity.pdbx_description
1 polymer ?
#
loop_
_entity_poly.entity_id
_entity_poly.type
_entity_poly.pdbx_seq_one_letter_code
_entity_poly.pdbx_strand_id
1 'polypeptide(L)'
;GPPACLLVGNPASLTLLDLETGKTRWNEAVSFGANSTVLSPLLKIPDIDKDGVPDFLVFAATGQEIKSCFYSGTLGKQMQFSGSLHLPGLIGHLLHITKSGAHYILFYTAKALFAYSLKELYHMAVGPASAAPASLKEDAD
;
A
#
# COMPACT_ATOMS: atom_id res chain seq x y z
N GLY A 1 9.25 -13.48 -8.49
CA GLY A 1 8.36 -13.58 -9.65
C GLY A 1 8.94 -12.80 -10.82
N PRO A 2 8.54 -13.10 -12.07
CA PRO A 2 8.97 -12.38 -13.26
C PRO A 2 8.59 -10.90 -13.18
N PRO A 3 9.42 -10.00 -13.75
CA PRO A 3 9.26 -8.56 -13.61
C PRO A 3 7.88 -8.11 -14.10
N ALA A 4 7.27 -7.20 -13.35
CA ALA A 4 5.92 -6.71 -13.61
C ALA A 4 5.83 -5.21 -13.34
N CYS A 5 4.89 -4.55 -14.01
CA CYS A 5 4.58 -3.13 -13.84
C CYS A 5 3.13 -2.97 -13.43
N LEU A 6 2.88 -2.20 -12.37
CA LEU A 6 1.54 -1.87 -11.92
C LEU A 6 1.17 -0.48 -12.45
N LEU A 7 0.07 -0.40 -13.17
CA LEU A 7 -0.48 0.82 -13.73
C LEU A 7 -1.75 1.23 -12.98
N VAL A 8 -1.93 2.53 -12.78
CA VAL A 8 -3.17 3.14 -12.30
C VAL A 8 -3.88 3.80 -13.48
N GLY A 9 -5.08 3.33 -13.79
CA GLY A 9 -5.90 3.86 -14.89
C GLY A 9 -6.83 4.99 -14.48
N ASN A 10 -7.35 5.70 -15.49
CA ASN A 10 -8.49 6.61 -15.39
C ASN A 10 -9.52 6.23 -16.49
N PRO A 11 -10.76 5.78 -16.15
CA PRO A 11 -11.34 5.64 -14.82
C PRO A 11 -10.57 4.68 -13.91
N ALA A 12 -10.76 4.81 -12.59
CA ALA A 12 -9.92 4.15 -11.58
C ALA A 12 -9.84 2.61 -11.78
N SER A 13 -8.65 2.16 -12.16
CA SER A 13 -8.31 0.74 -12.29
C SER A 13 -6.88 0.48 -11.85
N LEU A 14 -6.60 -0.75 -11.43
CA LEU A 14 -5.25 -1.27 -11.25
C LEU A 14 -4.99 -2.34 -12.30
N THR A 15 -3.90 -2.21 -13.05
CA THR A 15 -3.51 -3.19 -14.07
C THR A 15 -2.09 -3.65 -13.85
N LEU A 16 -1.89 -4.95 -13.69
CA LEU A 16 -0.56 -5.54 -13.62
C LEU A 16 -0.16 -6.07 -15.00
N LEU A 17 0.89 -5.51 -15.56
CA LEU A 17 1.50 -5.92 -16.81
C LEU A 17 2.71 -6.79 -16.55
N ASP A 18 2.85 -7.85 -17.34
CA ASP A 18 4.09 -8.58 -17.49
C ASP A 18 5.09 -7.72 -18.29
N LEU A 19 6.24 -7.39 -17.71
CA LEU A 19 7.19 -6.47 -18.34
C LEU A 19 7.94 -7.09 -19.52
N GLU A 20 8.05 -8.41 -19.60
CA GLU A 20 8.76 -9.09 -20.67
C GLU A 20 7.89 -9.25 -21.91
N THR A 21 6.63 -9.62 -21.71
CA THR A 21 5.68 -9.92 -22.80
C THR A 21 4.76 -8.76 -23.14
N GLY A 22 4.66 -7.75 -22.26
CA GLY A 22 3.69 -6.66 -22.36
C GLY A 22 2.23 -7.08 -22.13
N LYS A 23 1.98 -8.35 -21.76
CA LYS A 23 0.63 -8.87 -21.56
C LYS A 23 0.09 -8.48 -20.18
N THR A 24 -1.21 -8.18 -20.13
CA THR A 24 -1.93 -7.99 -18.87
C THR A 24 -2.00 -9.32 -18.10
N ARG A 25 -1.53 -9.33 -16.86
CA ARG A 25 -1.74 -10.43 -15.92
C ARG A 25 -3.12 -10.36 -15.29
N TRP A 26 -3.50 -9.17 -14.84
CA TRP A 26 -4.85 -8.86 -14.37
C TRP A 26 -5.14 -7.36 -14.51
N ASN A 27 -6.43 -7.02 -14.56
CA ASN A 27 -6.94 -5.66 -14.56
C ASN A 27 -8.20 -5.64 -13.71
N GLU A 28 -8.19 -4.83 -12.66
CA GLU A 28 -9.30 -4.70 -11.73
C GLU A 28 -9.82 -3.27 -11.68
N ALA A 29 -11.14 -3.14 -11.71
CA ALA A 29 -11.80 -1.87 -11.42
C ALA A 29 -11.72 -1.63 -9.90
N VAL A 30 -11.27 -0.45 -9.51
CA VAL A 30 -11.09 -0.11 -8.09
C VAL A 30 -11.75 1.22 -7.78
N SER A 31 -12.04 1.44 -6.50
CA SER A 31 -12.52 2.74 -6.01
C SER A 31 -11.66 3.21 -4.86
N PHE A 32 -10.96 4.33 -5.07
CA PHE A 32 -10.16 4.98 -4.04
C PHE A 32 -10.99 5.93 -3.15
N GLY A 33 -12.28 6.10 -3.46
CA GLY A 33 -13.19 7.04 -2.82
C GLY A 33 -13.48 8.26 -3.70
N ALA A 34 -14.62 8.92 -3.44
CA ALA A 34 -15.00 10.12 -4.18
C ALA A 34 -14.03 11.28 -3.90
N ASN A 35 -13.67 12.04 -4.94
CA ASN A 35 -12.75 13.18 -4.89
C ASN A 35 -11.38 12.84 -4.29
N SER A 36 -10.93 11.60 -4.46
CA SER A 36 -9.63 11.15 -3.99
C SER A 36 -8.55 11.30 -5.07
N THR A 37 -7.32 11.56 -4.64
CA THR A 37 -6.13 11.55 -5.50
C THR A 37 -5.23 10.41 -5.07
N VAL A 38 -4.91 9.49 -6.00
CA VAL A 38 -3.93 8.43 -5.74
C VAL A 38 -2.54 9.05 -5.59
N LEU A 39 -1.86 8.70 -4.50
CA LEU A 39 -0.52 9.18 -4.22
C LEU A 39 0.51 8.25 -4.85
N SER A 40 1.58 8.85 -5.38
CA SER A 40 2.75 8.13 -5.87
C SER A 40 3.89 8.21 -4.85
N PRO A 41 4.72 7.15 -4.75
CA PRO A 41 4.67 5.89 -5.49
C PRO A 41 3.67 4.87 -4.91
N LEU A 42 3.26 3.90 -5.73
CA LEU A 42 2.58 2.70 -5.24
C LEU A 42 3.62 1.80 -4.56
N LEU A 43 3.26 1.18 -3.45
CA LEU A 43 4.21 0.40 -2.65
C LEU A 43 3.97 -1.08 -2.83
N LYS A 44 5.02 -1.82 -3.18
CA LYS A 44 5.05 -3.29 -3.05
C LYS A 44 5.35 -3.63 -1.59
N ILE A 45 4.52 -4.45 -0.98
CA ILE A 45 4.62 -4.86 0.41
C ILE A 45 4.73 -6.40 0.52
N PRO A 46 5.09 -6.95 1.69
CA PRO A 46 5.02 -8.39 1.93
C PRO A 46 3.61 -8.94 1.70
N ASP A 47 3.52 -10.25 1.49
CA ASP A 47 2.27 -11.00 1.38
C ASP A 47 1.48 -10.95 2.70
N ILE A 48 0.31 -10.30 2.68
CA ILE A 48 -0.60 -10.07 3.81
C ILE A 48 -1.76 -11.07 3.77
N ASP A 49 -2.30 -11.37 2.59
CA ASP A 49 -3.42 -12.29 2.43
C ASP A 49 -3.03 -13.79 2.41
N LYS A 50 -1.71 -14.06 2.42
CA LYS A 50 -1.08 -15.38 2.53
C LYS A 50 -1.28 -16.24 1.28
N ASP A 51 -1.39 -15.61 0.11
CA ASP A 51 -1.52 -16.30 -1.18
C ASP A 51 -0.16 -16.66 -1.83
N GLY A 52 0.95 -16.23 -1.22
CA GLY A 52 2.32 -16.48 -1.69
C GLY A 52 2.88 -15.42 -2.65
N VAL A 53 2.11 -14.38 -2.97
CA VAL A 53 2.51 -13.28 -3.85
C VAL A 53 2.62 -11.98 -3.04
N PRO A 54 3.69 -11.17 -3.22
CA PRO A 54 3.76 -9.88 -2.55
C PRO A 54 2.62 -8.94 -2.96
N ASP A 55 2.04 -8.28 -1.96
CA ASP A 55 0.87 -7.40 -2.12
C ASP A 55 1.25 -5.96 -2.45
N PHE A 56 0.23 -5.12 -2.61
CA PHE A 56 0.38 -3.69 -2.87
C PHE A 56 -0.34 -2.83 -1.81
N LEU A 57 0.30 -1.73 -1.45
CA LEU A 57 -0.28 -0.66 -0.64
C LEU A 57 -0.35 0.62 -1.48
N VAL A 58 -1.57 1.14 -1.61
CA VAL A 58 -1.86 2.39 -2.33
C VAL A 58 -2.45 3.38 -1.35
N PHE A 59 -1.93 4.61 -1.38
CA PHE A 59 -2.50 5.71 -0.62
C PHE A 59 -3.37 6.59 -1.51
N ALA A 60 -4.51 7.02 -0.99
CA ALA A 60 -5.40 7.95 -1.66
C ALA A 60 -5.74 9.10 -0.72
N ALA A 61 -5.50 10.33 -1.18
CA ALA A 61 -5.75 11.54 -0.40
C ALA A 61 -7.11 12.14 -0.73
N THR A 62 -7.89 12.47 0.31
CA THR A 62 -9.11 13.28 0.22
C THR A 62 -8.99 14.44 1.21
N GLY A 63 -8.61 15.61 0.72
CA GLY A 63 -8.26 16.74 1.59
C GLY A 63 -6.99 16.45 2.39
N GLN A 64 -7.10 16.36 3.71
CA GLN A 64 -5.98 16.06 4.64
C GLN A 64 -6.01 14.61 5.16
N GLU A 65 -7.02 13.83 4.77
CA GLU A 65 -7.12 12.41 5.10
C GLU A 65 -6.43 11.57 4.04
N ILE A 66 -5.58 10.65 4.49
CA ILE A 66 -4.84 9.71 3.65
C ILE A 66 -5.36 8.30 3.92
N LYS A 67 -6.13 7.76 2.96
CA LYS A 67 -6.63 6.40 3.03
C LYS A 67 -5.55 5.40 2.62
N SER A 68 -5.40 4.34 3.40
CA SER A 68 -4.50 3.21 3.14
C SER A 68 -5.30 2.05 2.56
N CYS A 69 -5.04 1.70 1.30
CA CYS A 69 -5.74 0.64 0.57
C CYS A 69 -4.79 -0.52 0.24
N PHE A 70 -5.10 -1.70 0.76
CA PHE A 70 -4.32 -2.92 0.55
C PHE A 70 -4.92 -3.74 -0.60
N TYR A 71 -4.09 -4.19 -1.53
CA TYR A 71 -4.50 -4.96 -2.70
C TYR A 71 -3.67 -6.24 -2.84
N SER A 72 -4.37 -7.35 -3.08
CA SER A 72 -3.75 -8.65 -3.36
C SER A 72 -2.88 -8.59 -4.60
N GLY A 73 -1.66 -9.12 -4.52
CA GLY A 73 -0.73 -9.20 -5.64
C GLY A 73 -1.20 -10.13 -6.77
N THR A 74 -1.98 -11.16 -6.42
CA THR A 74 -2.43 -12.21 -7.37
C THR A 74 -3.57 -11.76 -8.25
N LEU A 75 -4.57 -11.08 -7.69
CA LEU A 75 -5.78 -10.70 -8.41
C LEU A 75 -5.99 -9.19 -8.50
N GLY A 76 -5.21 -8.35 -7.81
CA GLY A 76 -5.45 -6.91 -7.76
C GLY A 76 -6.70 -6.50 -6.98
N LYS A 77 -7.31 -7.44 -6.25
CA LYS A 77 -8.51 -7.19 -5.44
C LYS A 77 -8.14 -6.46 -4.16
N GLN A 78 -8.92 -5.43 -3.83
CA GLN A 78 -8.77 -4.76 -2.55
C GLN A 78 -9.16 -5.71 -1.41
N MET A 79 -8.34 -5.75 -0.38
CA MET A 79 -8.66 -6.46 0.86
C MET A 79 -9.81 -5.74 1.58
N GLN A 80 -10.60 -6.46 2.39
CA GLN A 80 -11.82 -5.92 3.02
C GLN A 80 -11.56 -4.97 4.20
N PHE A 81 -10.38 -4.37 4.25
CA PHE A 81 -9.98 -3.43 5.28
C PHE A 81 -9.22 -2.25 4.67
N SER A 82 -9.34 -1.10 5.32
CA SER A 82 -8.60 0.12 4.98
C SER A 82 -8.47 0.99 6.21
N GLY A 83 -7.29 1.62 6.39
CA GLY A 83 -7.06 2.60 7.45
C GLY A 83 -7.10 4.02 6.90
N SER A 84 -7.19 5.02 7.77
CA SER A 84 -6.95 6.41 7.41
C SER A 84 -5.95 7.06 8.35
N LEU A 85 -5.20 8.03 7.82
CA LEU A 85 -4.24 8.84 8.54
C LEU A 85 -4.57 10.31 8.30
N HIS A 86 -4.51 11.12 9.36
CA HIS A 86 -4.63 12.56 9.25
C HIS A 86 -3.24 13.19 9.16
N LEU A 87 -2.82 13.58 7.94
CA LEU A 87 -1.47 14.09 7.67
C LEU A 87 -1.54 15.44 6.92
N PRO A 88 -1.82 16.55 7.62
CA PRO A 88 -1.93 17.86 6.99
C PRO A 88 -0.59 18.31 6.40
N GLY A 89 -0.63 18.76 5.14
CA GLY A 89 0.56 19.24 4.44
C GLY A 89 1.51 18.13 3.98
N LEU A 90 0.99 16.90 3.78
CA LEU A 90 1.73 15.81 3.16
C LEU A 90 2.29 16.24 1.80
N ILE A 91 3.60 16.06 1.61
CA ILE A 91 4.28 16.28 0.33
C ILE A 91 4.42 14.96 -0.42
N GLY A 92 4.74 13.87 0.30
CA GLY A 92 4.85 12.55 -0.29
C GLY A 92 5.22 11.49 0.72
N HIS A 93 5.42 10.28 0.23
CA HIS A 93 5.80 9.12 1.04
C HIS A 93 6.79 8.23 0.32
N LEU A 94 7.48 7.36 1.07
CA LEU A 94 8.35 6.32 0.54
C LEU A 94 8.38 5.10 1.45
N LEU A 95 8.70 3.95 0.87
CA LEU A 95 8.93 2.71 1.61
C LEU A 95 10.40 2.60 2.01
N HIS A 96 10.66 2.38 3.30
CA HIS A 96 11.96 2.05 3.85
C HIS A 96 11.95 0.63 4.39
N ILE A 97 13.00 -0.14 4.07
CA ILE A 97 13.19 -1.49 4.61
C ILE A 97 14.45 -1.45 5.48
N THR A 98 14.32 -1.80 6.75
CA THR A 98 15.43 -1.77 7.70
C THR A 98 16.34 -2.98 7.51
N LYS A 99 17.48 -3.00 8.21
CA LYS A 99 18.43 -4.12 8.14
C LYS A 99 17.85 -5.46 8.59
N SER A 100 16.85 -5.45 9.48
CA SER A 100 16.14 -6.67 9.93
C SER A 100 15.09 -7.15 8.92
N GLY A 101 14.74 -6.30 7.94
CA GLY A 101 13.67 -6.50 6.98
C GLY A 101 12.31 -5.96 7.43
N ALA A 102 12.25 -5.15 8.49
CA ALA A 102 11.02 -4.44 8.87
C ALA A 102 10.69 -3.36 7.83
N HIS A 103 9.42 -3.22 7.50
CA HIS A 103 8.93 -2.28 6.49
C HIS A 103 8.32 -1.07 7.18
N TYR A 104 8.82 0.12 6.85
CA TYR A 104 8.32 1.39 7.36
C TYR A 104 7.91 2.30 6.20
N ILE A 105 6.75 2.94 6.34
CA ILE A 105 6.31 3.97 5.41
C ILE A 105 6.67 5.30 6.05
N LEU A 106 7.51 6.06 5.35
CA LEU A 106 7.91 7.39 5.74
C LEU A 106 7.05 8.40 5.01
N PHE A 107 6.20 9.14 5.74
CA PHE A 107 5.45 10.27 5.22
C PHE A 107 6.17 11.56 5.58
N TYR A 108 6.38 12.45 4.61
CA TYR A 108 7.10 13.69 4.85
C TYR A 108 6.26 14.91 4.46
N THR A 109 6.39 15.94 5.29
CA THR A 109 5.83 17.28 5.10
C THR A 109 6.98 18.27 5.00
N ALA A 110 6.67 19.57 4.85
CA ALA A 110 7.69 20.61 4.90
C ALA A 110 8.40 20.72 6.27
N LYS A 111 7.80 20.19 7.34
CA LYS A 111 8.26 20.43 8.73
C LYS A 111 8.57 19.16 9.52
N ALA A 112 8.11 18.01 9.07
CA ALA A 112 8.15 16.77 9.84
C ALA A 112 8.23 15.54 8.93
N LEU A 113 8.85 14.48 9.47
CA LEU A 113 8.88 13.13 8.95
C LEU A 113 8.15 12.23 9.93
N PHE A 114 7.16 11.48 9.45
CA PHE A 114 6.40 10.50 10.21
C PHE A 114 6.77 9.12 9.70
N ALA A 115 7.16 8.22 10.61
CA ALA A 115 7.43 6.84 10.29
C ALA A 115 6.34 5.97 10.89
N TYR A 116 5.70 5.15 10.06
CA TYR A 116 4.76 4.11 10.51
C TYR A 116 5.28 2.76 10.07
N SER A 117 5.32 1.79 10.98
CA SER A 117 5.59 0.41 10.59
C SER A 117 4.42 -0.08 9.74
N LEU A 118 4.68 -0.96 8.78
CA LEU A 118 3.62 -1.57 7.99
C LEU A 118 2.64 -2.36 8.87
N LYS A 119 3.12 -2.89 10.00
CA LYS A 119 2.28 -3.57 11.00
C LYS A 119 1.34 -2.60 11.72
N GLU A 120 1.79 -1.40 12.07
CA GLU A 120 0.93 -0.35 12.63
C GLU A 120 -0.15 0.06 11.62
N LEU A 121 0.22 0.30 10.36
CA LEU A 121 -0.74 0.62 9.29
C LEU A 121 -1.77 -0.50 9.11
N TYR A 122 -1.32 -1.75 9.15
CA TYR A 122 -2.20 -2.92 9.11
C TYR A 122 -3.18 -2.91 10.29
N HIS A 123 -2.70 -2.80 11.53
CA HIS A 123 -3.57 -2.75 12.72
C HIS A 123 -4.54 -1.57 12.71
N MET A 124 -4.15 -0.41 12.18
CA MET A 124 -5.07 0.71 11.99
C MET A 124 -6.18 0.39 10.97
N ALA A 125 -5.90 -0.49 9.99
CA ALA A 125 -6.88 -0.90 8.99
C ALA A 125 -7.79 -2.05 9.44
N VAL A 126 -7.25 -3.07 10.13
CA VAL A 126 -8.01 -4.26 10.57
C VAL A 126 -8.47 -4.23 12.03
N GLY A 127 -8.07 -3.22 12.78
CA GLY A 127 -8.30 -3.10 14.22
C GLY A 127 -7.18 -3.71 15.10
N PRO A 128 -6.99 -3.19 16.32
CA PRO A 128 -5.84 -3.52 17.18
C PRO A 128 -5.88 -4.94 17.77
N ALA A 129 -7.05 -5.58 17.80
CA ALA A 129 -7.21 -6.94 18.33
C ALA A 129 -6.86 -8.05 17.31
N SER A 130 -6.68 -7.69 16.03
CA SER A 130 -6.40 -8.64 14.96
C SER A 130 -4.93 -9.06 14.99
N ALA A 131 -4.64 -10.35 14.92
CA ALA A 131 -3.26 -10.83 14.85
C ALA A 131 -2.59 -10.41 13.53
N ALA A 132 -1.41 -9.79 13.61
CA ALA A 132 -0.65 -9.42 12.43
C ALA A 132 -0.13 -10.66 11.67
N PRO A 133 -0.06 -10.63 10.34
CA PRO A 133 0.64 -11.63 9.55
C PRO A 133 2.11 -11.74 9.97
N ALA A 134 2.64 -12.96 10.02
CA ALA A 134 4.06 -13.21 10.34
C ALA A 134 5.04 -12.58 9.32
N SER A 135 4.56 -12.22 8.13
CA SER A 135 5.31 -11.49 7.11
C SER A 135 5.61 -10.04 7.50
N LEU A 136 4.86 -9.46 8.46
CA LEU A 136 5.07 -8.12 8.97
C LEU A 136 6.08 -8.13 10.11
N LYS A 137 7.36 -7.95 9.75
CA LYS A 137 8.46 -7.81 10.70
C LYS A 137 8.45 -6.43 11.37
N GLU A 138 8.89 -6.40 12.63
CA GLU A 138 9.20 -5.18 13.39
C GLU A 138 10.63 -5.25 13.92
N ASP A 139 11.26 -4.10 14.03
CA ASP A 139 12.53 -3.97 14.75
C ASP A 139 12.27 -4.08 16.26
N ALA A 140 13.24 -4.62 17.00
CA ALA A 140 13.20 -4.58 18.45
C ALA A 140 13.43 -3.14 18.93
N ASP A 141 12.68 -2.73 19.96
CA ASP A 141 12.86 -1.45 20.65
C ASP A 141 14.24 -1.33 21.32
#